data_AF-A0A4S8ZGZ8-F1
#
_entry.id   AF-A0A4S8ZGZ8-F1
#
_cell.length_a   1.000
_cell.length_b   1.000
_cell.length_c   1.000
_cell.angle_alpha   90.00
_cell.angle_beta   90.00
_cell.angle_gamma   90.00
#
_symmetry.space_group_name_H-M   'P 1'
#
loop_
_entity.id
_entity.type
_entity.pdbx_description
1 polymer ?
#
loop_
_entity_poly.entity_id
_entity_poly.type
_entity_poly.pdbx_seq_one_letter_code
_entity_poly.pdbx_strand_id
1 'polypeptide(L)'
;MSDITEPQNPKSLDAEKEAIGTLLDRPASIRAGKIDELQDDDQFEVFKKGEGNVDFRTVGWIKAAVIFLKSIIFATGVLAIPSAYASLGALPGALNVLGWCALNTYTGIILGDFRNRHAGCHSVADMAGVIGGPILREGTGVLFALAYIICAASGIIGSSAALNALSEHAICTMWFAFIITIVVAITASARKFETIGWFTWAGFFSVFVAVFIVVVGVTVVDRPAAAPKTGDFDLGYHIIGHPTFAGGITAALNIFSSSAGTSAMLPVISEMRNPKDYKKSLYLCMGFVTAAYLAFSLVVYAYCGQWIASPSLGSAGPLIKKIAYGIGLIGLIVTPCLYTHVAAKYCFVRILRNSQHLQRSTFVHFATWLGCTLVLSALALILAAAIPIFDYIIALAGSVCFAPLALMLPAALWMYDFAGYRTGTILQKGAFYAHALMFVLGIFMTVGGTYGTVASIVDAYAQGTVGSAFSCADNSGSVK
;
A
#
# COMPACT_ATOMS: atom_id res chain seq x y z
N MET A 1 -75.56 -23.78 -6.20
CA MET A 1 -74.10 -23.80 -6.01
C MET A 1 -73.57 -22.55 -6.68
N SER A 2 -72.99 -21.65 -5.89
CA SER A 2 -72.20 -20.47 -6.27
C SER A 2 -71.14 -20.82 -7.35
N ASP A 3 -70.63 -19.92 -8.18
CA ASP A 3 -70.06 -18.61 -7.85
C ASP A 3 -69.97 -17.69 -9.08
N ILE A 4 -69.95 -16.39 -8.81
CA ILE A 4 -69.99 -15.27 -9.76
C ILE A 4 -68.54 -14.82 -10.06
N THR A 5 -68.17 -14.70 -11.34
CA THR A 5 -66.93 -14.04 -11.78
C THR A 5 -67.06 -12.52 -11.71
N GLU A 6 -66.23 -11.88 -10.90
CA GLU A 6 -66.13 -10.42 -10.74
C GLU A 6 -65.17 -9.81 -11.80
N PRO A 7 -65.49 -8.67 -12.44
CA PRO A 7 -64.63 -8.05 -13.44
C PRO A 7 -63.53 -7.17 -12.82
N GLN A 8 -62.30 -7.28 -13.33
CA GLN A 8 -61.17 -6.44 -12.93
C GLN A 8 -61.40 -4.97 -13.32
N ASN A 9 -61.23 -4.08 -12.34
CA ASN A 9 -61.49 -2.65 -12.40
C ASN A 9 -60.39 -1.90 -13.20
N PRO A 10 -60.73 -1.14 -14.26
CA PRO A 10 -59.76 -0.45 -15.12
C PRO A 10 -58.98 0.70 -14.43
N LYS A 11 -59.28 1.06 -13.18
CA LYS A 11 -58.61 2.16 -12.45
C LYS A 11 -57.17 1.87 -11.98
N SER A 12 -56.71 0.62 -11.96
CA SER A 12 -55.35 0.30 -11.47
C SER A 12 -54.24 0.52 -12.51
N LEU A 13 -54.55 0.35 -13.79
CA LEU A 13 -53.60 0.49 -14.91
C LEU A 13 -53.28 1.95 -15.25
N ASP A 14 -54.22 2.86 -15.01
CA ASP A 14 -54.03 4.29 -15.25
C ASP A 14 -53.16 4.93 -14.15
N ALA A 15 -53.24 4.45 -12.91
CA ALA A 15 -52.40 4.90 -11.79
C ALA A 15 -50.91 4.53 -11.98
N GLU A 16 -50.63 3.38 -12.60
CA GLU A 16 -49.25 2.95 -12.88
C GLU A 16 -48.61 3.76 -14.02
N LYS A 17 -49.40 4.16 -15.03
CA LYS A 17 -48.92 5.03 -16.11
C LYS A 17 -48.70 6.47 -15.67
N GLU A 18 -49.52 6.99 -14.75
CA GLU A 18 -49.35 8.34 -14.20
C GLU A 18 -48.10 8.46 -13.31
N ALA A 19 -47.75 7.39 -12.58
CA ALA A 19 -46.52 7.30 -11.79
C ALA A 19 -45.23 7.22 -12.65
N ILE A 20 -45.30 6.59 -13.81
CA ILE A 20 -44.16 6.52 -14.76
C ILE A 20 -43.99 7.85 -15.50
N GLY A 21 -45.10 8.53 -15.84
CA GLY A 21 -45.06 9.86 -16.50
C GLY A 21 -44.44 10.95 -15.62
N THR A 22 -44.66 10.91 -14.30
CA THR A 22 -44.10 11.92 -13.39
C THR A 22 -42.61 11.79 -13.11
N LEU A 23 -41.99 10.65 -13.43
CA LEU A 23 -40.54 10.43 -13.29
C LEU A 23 -39.72 11.04 -14.46
N LEU A 24 -40.36 11.35 -15.59
CA LEU A 24 -39.68 11.83 -16.79
C LEU A 24 -39.71 13.37 -16.98
N ASP A 25 -40.48 14.10 -16.16
CA ASP A 25 -40.76 15.54 -16.34
C ASP A 25 -40.28 16.43 -15.17
N ARG A 26 -39.02 16.26 -14.72
CA ARG A 26 -38.39 17.23 -13.81
C ARG A 26 -37.35 18.11 -14.53
N PRO A 27 -37.67 19.38 -14.86
CA PRO A 27 -36.68 20.31 -15.37
C PRO A 27 -35.66 20.66 -14.28
N ALA A 28 -34.39 20.75 -14.67
CA ALA A 28 -33.27 21.13 -13.81
C ALA A 28 -33.40 22.58 -13.33
N SER A 29 -34.03 22.79 -12.17
CA SER A 29 -34.02 24.09 -11.50
C SER A 29 -33.03 24.10 -10.34
N ILE A 30 -31.98 24.90 -10.49
CA ILE A 30 -31.02 25.27 -9.45
C ILE A 30 -31.79 26.04 -8.35
N ARG A 31 -31.93 25.45 -7.17
CA ARG A 31 -32.27 26.19 -5.95
C ARG A 31 -31.60 25.57 -4.73
N ALA A 32 -30.76 26.36 -4.08
CA ALA A 32 -30.12 26.03 -2.81
C ALA A 32 -31.18 25.94 -1.69
N GLY A 33 -31.17 24.86 -0.91
CA GLY A 33 -31.90 24.80 0.35
C GLY A 33 -32.25 23.39 0.84
N LYS A 34 -31.67 23.07 2.00
CA LYS A 34 -32.04 22.06 3.01
C LYS A 34 -31.53 20.62 2.84
N ILE A 35 -30.91 20.22 3.95
CA ILE A 35 -30.27 18.96 4.27
C ILE A 35 -31.36 18.16 4.96
N ASP A 36 -32.08 17.31 4.24
CA ASP A 36 -32.92 16.28 4.84
C ASP A 36 -32.84 15.02 3.97
N GLU A 37 -32.65 13.91 4.68
CA GLU A 37 -32.72 12.50 4.24
C GLU A 37 -31.50 11.88 3.55
N LEU A 38 -30.53 11.50 4.41
CA LEU A 38 -29.48 10.49 4.21
C LEU A 38 -30.03 9.05 4.08
N GLN A 39 -31.18 8.83 3.45
CA GLN A 39 -31.85 7.53 3.48
C GLN A 39 -31.61 6.61 2.27
N ASP A 40 -30.88 7.08 1.25
CA ASP A 40 -30.68 6.31 0.00
C ASP A 40 -29.21 5.99 -0.35
N ASP A 41 -28.26 6.31 0.54
CA ASP A 41 -26.82 6.07 0.32
C ASP A 41 -26.37 4.65 0.75
N ASP A 42 -27.26 3.86 1.36
CA ASP A 42 -26.95 2.54 1.95
C ASP A 42 -27.27 1.35 1.02
N GLN A 43 -28.00 1.55 -0.09
CA GLN A 43 -28.36 0.44 -0.99
C GLN A 43 -27.16 -0.15 -1.77
N PHE A 44 -26.14 0.66 -2.01
CA PHE A 44 -24.96 0.29 -2.80
C PHE A 44 -23.75 -0.13 -1.95
N GLU A 45 -23.88 -0.13 -0.62
CA GLU A 45 -22.80 -0.40 0.33
C GLU A 45 -22.77 -1.88 0.77
N VAL A 46 -21.57 -2.48 0.82
CA VAL A 46 -21.39 -3.90 1.22
C VAL A 46 -21.66 -4.10 2.72
N PHE A 47 -21.52 -3.04 3.53
CA PHE A 47 -21.81 -3.06 4.96
C PHE A 47 -23.08 -2.27 5.27
N LYS A 48 -24.23 -2.95 5.26
CA LYS A 48 -25.53 -2.34 5.58
C LYS A 48 -25.70 -2.11 7.08
N LYS A 49 -26.23 -0.94 7.45
CA LYS A 49 -26.73 -0.69 8.81
C LYS A 49 -28.02 -1.48 9.04
N GLY A 50 -28.06 -2.25 10.13
CA GLY A 50 -29.23 -3.02 10.54
C GLY A 50 -29.13 -3.36 12.03
N GLU A 51 -30.27 -3.55 12.70
CA GLU A 51 -30.28 -3.95 14.12
C GLU A 51 -29.56 -5.29 14.29
N GLY A 52 -28.52 -5.31 15.13
CA GLY A 52 -27.66 -6.48 15.35
C GLY A 52 -26.43 -6.58 14.43
N ASN A 53 -26.27 -5.68 13.46
CA ASN A 53 -25.06 -5.59 12.63
C ASN A 53 -24.04 -4.64 13.26
N VAL A 54 -22.76 -5.02 13.21
CA VAL A 54 -21.65 -4.18 13.69
C VAL A 54 -21.53 -2.96 12.77
N ASP A 55 -21.52 -1.74 13.33
CA ASP A 55 -21.28 -0.52 12.58
C ASP A 55 -19.79 -0.39 12.23
N PHE A 56 -19.48 -0.28 10.93
CA PHE A 56 -18.12 -0.15 10.42
C PHE A 56 -17.75 1.30 10.07
N ARG A 57 -18.69 2.27 10.11
CA ARG A 57 -18.44 3.68 9.69
C ARG A 57 -18.04 4.59 10.85
N THR A 58 -17.01 4.22 11.59
CA THR A 58 -16.58 4.94 12.81
C THR A 58 -15.35 5.83 12.60
N VAL A 59 -14.75 5.84 11.40
CA VAL A 59 -13.45 6.50 11.15
C VAL A 59 -13.63 7.98 10.74
N GLY A 60 -13.09 8.90 11.54
CA GLY A 60 -12.98 10.32 11.20
C GLY A 60 -11.79 10.62 10.28
N TRP A 61 -11.79 11.77 9.61
CA TRP A 61 -10.77 12.11 8.59
C TRP A 61 -9.32 12.16 9.11
N ILE A 62 -9.09 12.60 10.36
CA ILE A 62 -7.75 12.58 10.99
C ILE A 62 -7.30 11.15 11.26
N LYS A 63 -8.20 10.31 11.79
CA LYS A 63 -7.90 8.90 12.05
C LYS A 63 -7.59 8.17 10.73
N ALA A 64 -8.34 8.45 9.66
CA ALA A 64 -8.08 7.93 8.33
C ALA A 64 -6.71 8.37 7.79
N ALA A 65 -6.34 9.65 7.97
CA ALA A 65 -5.04 10.17 7.56
C ALA A 65 -3.89 9.44 8.27
N VAL A 66 -4.03 9.16 9.57
CA VAL A 66 -3.03 8.41 10.35
C VAL A 66 -2.96 6.95 9.94
N ILE A 67 -4.11 6.32 9.67
CA ILE A 67 -4.17 4.96 9.12
C ILE A 67 -3.46 4.92 7.76
N PHE A 68 -3.69 5.88 6.88
CA PHE A 68 -2.96 5.97 5.60
C PHE A 68 -1.46 6.15 5.79
N LEU A 69 -1.09 7.05 6.70
CA LEU A 69 0.29 7.39 6.97
C LEU A 69 1.08 6.17 7.44
N LYS A 70 0.61 5.49 8.48
CA LYS A 70 1.33 4.32 9.03
C LYS A 70 1.07 3.04 8.26
N SER A 71 -0.19 2.72 7.99
CA SER A 71 -0.57 1.38 7.54
C SER A 71 -0.22 1.12 6.09
N ILE A 72 -0.02 2.17 5.29
CA ILE A 72 0.11 2.02 3.83
C ILE A 72 1.46 2.54 3.32
N ILE A 73 1.96 3.65 3.87
CA ILE A 73 3.02 4.42 3.19
C ILE A 73 4.33 4.45 4.00
N PHE A 74 4.33 4.99 5.22
CA PHE A 74 5.55 5.45 5.89
C PHE A 74 6.55 4.34 6.28
N ALA A 75 6.07 3.13 6.61
CA ALA A 75 6.86 2.18 7.39
C ALA A 75 7.96 1.44 6.61
N THR A 76 7.70 0.98 5.39
CA THR A 76 8.71 0.27 4.57
C THR A 76 9.50 1.23 3.69
N GLY A 77 8.86 2.30 3.22
CA GLY A 77 9.48 3.23 2.27
C GLY A 77 10.63 4.04 2.85
N VAL A 78 10.45 4.60 4.06
CA VAL A 78 11.50 5.39 4.74
C VAL A 78 12.80 4.58 4.99
N LEU A 79 12.69 3.25 4.94
CA LEU A 79 13.80 2.33 5.17
C LEU A 79 14.58 1.99 3.91
N ALA A 80 13.94 2.06 2.73
CA ALA A 80 14.52 1.72 1.43
C ALA A 80 14.94 2.94 0.61
N ILE A 81 14.34 4.11 0.83
CA ILE A 81 14.67 5.32 0.04
C ILE A 81 16.13 5.77 0.23
N PRO A 82 16.73 5.76 1.43
CA PRO A 82 18.13 6.17 1.57
C PRO A 82 19.10 5.34 0.73
N SER A 83 18.93 4.01 0.65
CA SER A 83 19.79 3.18 -0.21
C SER A 83 19.57 3.44 -1.70
N ALA A 84 18.35 3.83 -2.10
CA ALA A 84 18.08 4.27 -3.47
C ALA A 84 18.86 5.56 -3.84
N TYR A 85 19.07 6.47 -2.88
CA TYR A 85 19.92 7.66 -3.09
C TYR A 85 21.39 7.30 -3.28
N ALA A 86 21.88 6.23 -2.65
CA ALA A 86 23.25 5.75 -2.89
C ALA A 86 23.48 5.31 -4.35
N SER A 87 22.45 4.79 -5.02
CA SER A 87 22.54 4.39 -6.43
C SER A 87 22.31 5.55 -7.39
N LEU A 88 21.29 6.38 -7.13
CA LEU A 88 20.90 7.45 -8.05
C LEU A 88 21.74 8.72 -7.88
N GLY A 89 22.18 9.04 -6.67
CA GLY A 89 22.75 10.33 -6.28
C GLY A 89 21.70 11.28 -5.68
N ALA A 90 22.18 12.37 -5.07
CA ALA A 90 21.35 13.26 -4.26
C ALA A 90 20.24 13.97 -5.07
N LEU A 91 20.60 14.54 -6.22
CA LEU A 91 19.67 15.29 -7.08
C LEU A 91 18.63 14.40 -7.77
N PRO A 92 19.02 13.37 -8.55
CA PRO A 92 18.04 12.50 -9.20
C PRO A 92 17.23 11.68 -8.19
N GLY A 93 17.79 11.32 -7.02
CA GLY A 93 17.03 10.74 -5.91
C GLY A 93 15.92 11.66 -5.42
N ALA A 94 16.23 12.93 -5.14
CA ALA A 94 15.26 13.94 -4.72
C ALA A 94 14.16 14.19 -5.76
N LEU A 95 14.53 14.29 -7.04
CA LEU A 95 13.56 14.44 -8.13
C LEU A 95 12.65 13.20 -8.26
N ASN A 96 13.19 12.00 -8.06
CA ASN A 96 12.38 10.77 -8.05
C ASN A 96 11.40 10.76 -6.87
N VAL A 97 11.83 11.14 -5.66
CA VAL A 97 10.92 11.21 -4.49
C VAL A 97 9.78 12.20 -4.76
N LEU A 98 10.09 13.42 -5.21
CA LEU A 98 9.08 14.43 -5.51
C LEU A 98 8.15 14.00 -6.64
N GLY A 99 8.71 13.47 -7.73
CA GLY A 99 7.95 13.04 -8.90
C GLY A 99 7.01 11.87 -8.61
N TRP A 100 7.52 10.80 -7.99
CA TRP A 100 6.72 9.62 -7.68
C TRP A 100 5.68 9.89 -6.58
N CYS A 101 6.01 10.64 -5.54
CA CYS A 101 5.03 11.01 -4.53
C CYS A 101 3.91 11.90 -5.11
N ALA A 102 4.25 12.85 -5.99
CA ALA A 102 3.25 13.68 -6.67
C ALA A 102 2.35 12.83 -7.58
N LEU A 103 2.94 11.94 -8.39
CA LEU A 103 2.19 11.05 -9.28
C LEU A 103 1.29 10.07 -8.50
N ASN A 104 1.80 9.48 -7.42
CA ASN A 104 1.01 8.59 -6.55
C ASN A 104 -0.09 9.35 -5.81
N THR A 105 0.13 10.60 -5.41
CA THR A 105 -0.93 11.46 -4.87
C THR A 105 -2.03 11.68 -5.91
N TYR A 106 -1.64 11.96 -7.15
CA TYR A 106 -2.57 12.15 -8.25
C TYR A 106 -3.39 10.89 -8.55
N THR A 107 -2.75 9.71 -8.59
CA THR A 107 -3.45 8.44 -8.84
C THR A 107 -4.38 8.08 -7.69
N GLY A 108 -4.02 8.44 -6.45
CA GLY A 108 -4.91 8.34 -5.29
C GLY A 108 -6.17 9.20 -5.41
N ILE A 109 -6.07 10.40 -5.98
CA ILE A 109 -7.22 11.27 -6.27
C ILE A 109 -8.11 10.64 -7.35
N ILE A 110 -7.52 10.11 -8.43
CA ILE A 110 -8.28 9.45 -9.50
C ILE A 110 -9.08 8.27 -8.95
N LEU A 111 -8.45 7.41 -8.14
CA LEU A 111 -9.11 6.24 -7.55
C LEU A 111 -10.30 6.66 -6.66
N GLY A 112 -10.11 7.67 -5.81
CA GLY A 112 -11.19 8.16 -4.95
C GLY A 112 -12.31 8.88 -5.72
N ASP A 113 -11.98 9.62 -6.77
CA ASP A 113 -12.96 10.30 -7.62
C ASP A 113 -13.72 9.33 -8.53
N PHE A 114 -13.09 8.24 -8.97
CA PHE A 114 -13.78 7.15 -9.67
C PHE A 114 -14.77 6.45 -8.74
N ARG A 115 -14.36 6.11 -7.52
CA ARG A 115 -15.25 5.54 -6.49
C ARG A 115 -16.46 6.42 -6.22
N ASN A 116 -16.27 7.73 -6.07
CA ASN A 116 -17.36 8.66 -5.78
C ASN A 116 -18.32 8.86 -6.98
N ARG A 117 -17.88 8.58 -8.21
CA ARG A 117 -18.71 8.66 -9.41
C ARG A 117 -19.43 7.35 -9.73
N HIS A 118 -18.88 6.20 -9.33
CA HIS A 118 -19.45 4.88 -9.55
C HIS A 118 -19.84 4.21 -8.23
N ALA A 119 -21.13 4.32 -7.88
CA ALA A 119 -21.69 3.64 -6.72
C ALA A 119 -21.50 2.11 -6.84
N GLY A 120 -21.19 1.44 -5.72
CA GLY A 120 -20.96 -0.02 -5.66
C GLY A 120 -19.50 -0.49 -5.80
N CYS A 121 -18.55 0.42 -6.08
CA CYS A 121 -17.13 0.11 -6.14
C CYS A 121 -16.45 0.18 -4.76
N HIS A 122 -16.31 -0.95 -4.07
CA HIS A 122 -15.72 -1.04 -2.73
C HIS A 122 -14.25 -1.40 -2.71
N SER A 123 -13.77 -2.02 -3.79
CA SER A 123 -12.38 -2.44 -3.94
C SER A 123 -11.81 -2.00 -5.28
N VAL A 124 -10.48 -1.98 -5.38
CA VAL A 124 -9.76 -1.73 -6.63
C VAL A 124 -10.16 -2.73 -7.72
N ALA A 125 -10.40 -3.98 -7.33
CA ALA A 125 -10.88 -5.03 -8.24
C ALA A 125 -12.28 -4.74 -8.79
N ASP A 126 -13.15 -4.11 -8.01
CA ASP A 126 -14.50 -3.75 -8.49
C ASP A 126 -14.44 -2.64 -9.53
N MET A 127 -13.60 -1.63 -9.32
CA MET A 127 -13.38 -0.56 -10.29
C MET A 127 -12.78 -1.11 -11.60
N ALA A 128 -11.83 -2.03 -11.49
CA ALA A 128 -11.29 -2.75 -12.63
C ALA A 128 -12.38 -3.57 -13.36
N GLY A 129 -13.33 -4.14 -12.63
CA GLY A 129 -14.47 -4.86 -13.18
C GLY A 129 -15.44 -3.99 -13.99
N VAL A 130 -15.57 -2.71 -13.66
CA VAL A 130 -16.41 -1.76 -14.42
C VAL A 130 -15.83 -1.51 -15.82
N ILE A 131 -14.51 -1.41 -15.95
CA ILE A 131 -13.86 -1.17 -17.25
C ILE A 131 -13.74 -2.44 -18.08
N GLY A 132 -13.24 -3.53 -17.47
CA GLY A 132 -12.73 -4.70 -18.19
C GLY A 132 -13.49 -6.00 -17.89
N GLY A 133 -14.64 -5.91 -17.23
CA GLY A 133 -15.48 -7.07 -16.91
C GLY A 133 -14.84 -8.03 -15.90
N PRO A 134 -15.34 -9.28 -15.82
CA PRO A 134 -14.97 -10.22 -14.76
C PRO A 134 -13.49 -10.65 -14.80
N ILE A 135 -12.87 -10.70 -15.99
CA ILE A 135 -11.47 -11.11 -16.13
C ILE A 135 -10.54 -10.07 -15.50
N LEU A 136 -10.74 -8.79 -15.81
CA LEU A 136 -9.90 -7.72 -15.27
C LEU A 136 -10.13 -7.57 -13.76
N ARG A 137 -11.36 -7.77 -13.28
CA ARG A 137 -11.70 -7.81 -11.86
C ARG A 137 -10.89 -8.87 -11.11
N GLU A 138 -10.89 -10.13 -11.57
CA GLU A 138 -10.14 -11.19 -10.90
C GLU A 138 -8.63 -10.99 -11.02
N GLY A 139 -8.14 -10.56 -12.19
CA GLY A 139 -6.73 -10.26 -12.40
C GLY A 139 -6.20 -9.17 -11.46
N THR A 140 -6.92 -8.03 -11.37
CA THR A 140 -6.58 -6.94 -10.43
C THR A 140 -6.71 -7.39 -8.97
N GLY A 141 -7.66 -8.26 -8.66
CA GLY A 141 -7.84 -8.83 -7.34
C GLY A 141 -6.67 -9.70 -6.88
N VAL A 142 -6.23 -10.62 -7.73
CA VAL A 142 -5.03 -11.45 -7.49
C VAL A 142 -3.81 -10.56 -7.34
N LEU A 143 -3.68 -9.55 -8.20
CA LEU A 143 -2.54 -8.63 -8.15
C LEU A 143 -2.51 -7.80 -6.86
N PHE A 144 -3.68 -7.35 -6.38
CA PHE A 144 -3.81 -6.65 -5.11
C PHE A 144 -3.40 -7.54 -3.94
N ALA A 145 -3.91 -8.78 -3.88
CA ALA A 145 -3.52 -9.72 -2.84
C ALA A 145 -2.01 -9.99 -2.87
N LEU A 146 -1.45 -10.26 -4.05
CA LEU A 146 -0.02 -10.50 -4.24
C LEU A 146 0.84 -9.31 -3.78
N ALA A 147 0.43 -8.07 -4.11
CA ALA A 147 1.15 -6.86 -3.70
C ALA A 147 1.36 -6.81 -2.17
N TYR A 148 0.27 -7.00 -1.42
CA TYR A 148 0.32 -6.90 0.04
C TYR A 148 0.99 -8.11 0.70
N ILE A 149 0.98 -9.30 0.08
CA ILE A 149 1.76 -10.44 0.56
C ILE A 149 3.27 -10.16 0.39
N ILE A 150 3.71 -9.61 -0.75
CA ILE A 150 5.12 -9.25 -0.96
C ILE A 150 5.53 -8.12 0.01
N CYS A 151 4.67 -7.14 0.26
CA CYS A 151 4.92 -6.12 1.29
C CYS A 151 4.96 -6.71 2.71
N ALA A 152 4.11 -7.69 3.02
CA ALA A 152 4.16 -8.39 4.30
C ALA A 152 5.50 -9.13 4.45
N ALA A 153 5.98 -9.77 3.38
CA ALA A 153 7.29 -10.40 3.37
C ALA A 153 8.44 -9.40 3.62
N SER A 154 8.40 -8.21 3.02
CA SER A 154 9.39 -7.15 3.31
C SER A 154 9.35 -6.67 4.76
N GLY A 155 8.16 -6.57 5.35
CA GLY A 155 7.97 -6.27 6.77
C GLY A 155 8.53 -7.35 7.70
N ILE A 156 8.38 -8.63 7.34
CA ILE A 156 8.98 -9.77 8.06
C ILE A 156 10.51 -9.70 7.98
N ILE A 157 11.07 -9.42 6.80
CA ILE A 157 12.52 -9.22 6.64
C ILE A 157 13.01 -8.08 7.54
N GLY A 158 12.36 -6.90 7.51
CA GLY A 158 12.74 -5.76 8.34
C GLY A 158 12.67 -6.04 9.84
N SER A 159 11.65 -6.80 10.28
CA SER A 159 11.51 -7.21 11.67
C SER A 159 12.55 -8.26 12.08
N SER A 160 12.91 -9.19 11.18
CA SER A 160 13.96 -10.17 11.45
C SER A 160 15.34 -9.50 11.54
N ALA A 161 15.60 -8.48 10.72
CA ALA A 161 16.78 -7.64 10.83
C ALA A 161 16.85 -6.90 12.17
N ALA A 162 15.71 -6.48 12.73
CA ALA A 162 15.67 -5.89 14.06
C ALA A 162 16.05 -6.89 15.17
N LEU A 163 15.51 -8.11 15.11
CA LEU A 163 15.83 -9.16 16.09
C LEU A 163 17.30 -9.60 15.99
N ASN A 164 17.83 -9.73 14.77
CA ASN A 164 19.24 -10.00 14.54
C ASN A 164 20.13 -8.86 15.05
N ALA A 165 19.73 -7.60 14.84
CA ALA A 165 20.47 -6.44 15.34
C ALA A 165 20.54 -6.41 16.88
N LEU A 166 19.42 -6.71 17.53
CA LEU A 166 19.29 -6.68 19.00
C LEU A 166 19.99 -7.85 19.67
N SER A 167 19.95 -9.03 19.06
CA SER A 167 20.51 -10.27 19.61
C SER A 167 21.94 -10.57 19.19
N GLU A 168 22.53 -9.75 18.30
CA GLU A 168 23.80 -10.04 17.65
C GLU A 168 23.80 -11.41 16.95
N HIS A 169 22.70 -11.71 16.25
CA HIS A 169 22.51 -12.97 15.53
C HIS A 169 22.58 -14.24 16.42
N ALA A 170 21.84 -14.24 17.54
CA ALA A 170 21.86 -15.37 18.48
C ALA A 170 21.27 -16.67 17.93
N ILE A 171 20.28 -16.58 17.03
CA ILE A 171 19.68 -17.74 16.34
C ILE A 171 19.57 -17.44 14.85
N CYS A 172 19.47 -18.51 14.05
CA CYS A 172 19.31 -18.42 12.61
C CYS A 172 18.16 -17.48 12.21
N THR A 173 18.41 -16.60 11.23
CA THR A 173 17.45 -15.59 10.75
C THR A 173 16.10 -16.18 10.34
N MET A 174 16.08 -17.41 9.83
CA MET A 174 14.84 -18.11 9.48
C MET A 174 13.95 -18.41 10.69
N TRP A 175 14.53 -18.70 11.86
CA TRP A 175 13.75 -18.87 13.09
C TRP A 175 13.16 -17.56 13.57
N PHE A 176 13.92 -16.45 13.46
CA PHE A 176 13.37 -15.12 13.73
C PHE A 176 12.20 -14.79 12.80
N ALA A 177 12.37 -15.01 11.48
CA ALA A 177 11.31 -14.78 10.51
C ALA A 177 10.07 -15.66 10.80
N PHE A 178 10.25 -16.92 11.20
CA PHE A 178 9.17 -17.81 11.58
C PHE A 178 8.41 -17.33 12.83
N ILE A 179 9.13 -16.95 13.90
CA ILE A 179 8.52 -16.40 15.12
C ILE A 179 7.74 -15.12 14.81
N ILE A 180 8.32 -14.22 14.02
CA ILE A 180 7.64 -12.99 13.57
C ILE A 180 6.39 -13.34 12.78
N THR A 181 6.44 -14.33 11.91
CA THR A 181 5.27 -14.76 11.12
C THR A 181 4.14 -15.28 12.01
N ILE A 182 4.46 -16.02 13.09
CA ILE A 182 3.45 -16.46 14.07
C ILE A 182 2.82 -15.24 14.76
N VAL A 183 3.63 -14.28 15.21
CA VAL A 183 3.13 -13.04 15.83
C VAL A 183 2.26 -12.26 14.86
N VAL A 184 2.68 -12.14 13.60
CA VAL A 184 1.92 -11.49 12.52
C VAL A 184 0.60 -12.20 12.28
N ALA A 185 0.58 -13.53 12.19
CA ALA A 185 -0.64 -14.30 11.97
C ALA A 185 -1.65 -14.15 13.12
N ILE A 186 -1.17 -14.17 14.37
CA ILE A 186 -2.02 -13.98 15.56
C ILE A 186 -2.59 -12.56 15.60
N THR A 187 -1.73 -11.56 15.42
CA THR A 187 -2.14 -10.15 15.52
C THR A 187 -3.01 -9.72 14.34
N ALA A 188 -2.73 -10.18 13.12
CA ALA A 188 -3.53 -9.90 11.93
C ALA A 188 -4.91 -10.55 11.97
N SER A 189 -5.08 -11.62 12.77
CA SER A 189 -6.37 -12.30 12.98
C SER A 189 -7.40 -11.45 13.73
N ALA A 190 -7.00 -10.32 14.33
CA ALA A 190 -7.93 -9.37 14.93
C ALA A 190 -8.88 -8.81 13.86
N ARG A 191 -10.19 -8.96 14.04
CA ARG A 191 -11.20 -8.65 13.01
C ARG A 191 -11.54 -7.17 12.85
N LYS A 192 -11.29 -6.33 13.86
CA LYS A 192 -11.73 -4.92 13.88
C LYS A 192 -10.55 -3.98 13.68
N PHE A 193 -10.65 -3.10 12.67
CA PHE A 193 -9.71 -1.99 12.47
C PHE A 193 -9.66 -1.03 13.67
N GLU A 194 -10.75 -0.90 14.42
CA GLU A 194 -10.79 -0.06 15.62
C GLU A 194 -9.81 -0.55 16.70
N THR A 195 -9.72 -1.87 16.90
CA THR A 195 -8.73 -2.48 17.80
C THR A 195 -7.31 -2.29 17.27
N ILE A 196 -7.14 -2.28 15.95
CA ILE A 196 -5.86 -2.07 15.27
C ILE A 196 -5.44 -0.58 15.27
N GLY A 197 -6.38 0.35 15.44
CA GLY A 197 -6.11 1.80 15.41
C GLY A 197 -5.10 2.25 16.46
N TRP A 198 -5.16 1.70 17.67
CA TRP A 198 -4.18 2.00 18.73
C TRP A 198 -2.79 1.42 18.42
N PHE A 199 -2.74 0.19 17.91
CA PHE A 199 -1.48 -0.43 17.44
C PHE A 199 -0.85 0.34 16.28
N THR A 200 -1.68 0.93 15.42
CA THR A 200 -1.22 1.77 14.31
C THR A 200 -0.55 3.04 14.83
N TRP A 201 -1.13 3.70 15.84
CA TRP A 201 -0.50 4.85 16.51
C TRP A 201 0.83 4.50 17.18
N ALA A 202 0.83 3.45 18.01
CA ALA A 202 2.03 2.99 18.68
C ALA A 202 3.14 2.62 17.68
N GLY A 203 2.77 1.91 16.61
CA GLY A 203 3.71 1.54 15.55
C GLY A 203 4.24 2.74 14.78
N PHE A 204 3.41 3.77 14.53
CA PHE A 204 3.84 4.98 13.83
C PHE A 204 4.90 5.74 14.61
N PHE A 205 4.61 6.07 15.87
CA PHE A 205 5.56 6.77 16.72
C PHE A 205 6.83 5.95 16.93
N SER A 206 6.70 4.63 17.11
CA SER A 206 7.84 3.71 17.21
C SER A 206 8.81 3.82 16.02
N VAL A 207 8.32 3.69 14.77
CA VAL A 207 9.18 3.79 13.58
C VAL A 207 9.65 5.23 13.34
N PHE A 208 8.79 6.22 13.54
CA PHE A 208 9.15 7.63 13.35
C PHE A 208 10.30 8.05 14.28
N VAL A 209 10.19 7.72 15.58
CA VAL A 209 11.24 8.01 16.56
C VAL A 209 12.50 7.20 16.25
N ALA A 210 12.38 5.93 15.87
CA ALA A 210 13.53 5.11 15.48
C ALA A 210 14.31 5.70 14.28
N VAL A 211 13.60 6.13 13.23
CA VAL A 211 14.21 6.78 12.07
C VAL A 211 14.82 8.12 12.46
N PHE A 212 14.13 8.92 13.27
CA PHE A 212 14.66 10.21 13.73
C PHE A 212 15.96 10.04 14.53
N ILE A 213 16.05 9.03 15.39
CA ILE A 213 17.27 8.66 16.12
C ILE A 213 18.40 8.30 15.15
N VAL A 214 18.12 7.54 14.10
CA VAL A 214 19.12 7.18 13.07
C VAL A 214 19.58 8.41 12.31
N VAL A 215 18.66 9.29 11.91
CA VAL A 215 18.97 10.53 11.19
C VAL A 215 19.88 11.43 12.04
N VAL A 216 19.58 11.63 13.32
CA VAL A 216 20.47 12.38 14.23
C VAL A 216 21.77 11.62 14.48
N GLY A 217 21.69 10.30 14.66
CA GLY A 217 22.83 9.43 14.93
C GLY A 217 23.87 9.45 13.82
N VAL A 218 23.47 9.45 12.55
CA VAL A 218 24.42 9.51 11.43
C VAL A 218 25.12 10.88 11.32
N THR A 219 24.51 11.96 11.82
CA THR A 219 25.14 13.30 11.80
C THR A 219 26.22 13.49 12.86
N VAL A 220 26.23 12.67 13.91
CA VAL A 220 27.20 12.78 15.02
C VAL A 220 28.34 11.78 14.90
N VAL A 221 28.30 10.89 13.92
CA VAL A 221 29.29 9.83 13.74
C VAL A 221 30.31 10.28 12.69
N ASP A 222 31.59 10.29 13.06
CA ASP A 222 32.69 10.71 12.17
C ASP A 222 32.92 9.74 10.99
N ARG A 223 32.49 8.47 11.11
CA ARG A 223 32.67 7.42 10.10
C ARG A 223 31.45 6.52 9.95
N PRO A 224 30.87 6.36 8.75
CA PRO A 224 29.73 5.46 8.52
C PRO A 224 30.02 4.03 9.01
N ALA A 225 29.01 3.37 9.58
CA ALA A 225 29.18 2.07 10.22
C ALA A 225 29.66 0.94 9.29
N ALA A 226 29.29 1.03 8.00
CA ALA A 226 29.67 0.04 7.00
C ALA A 226 31.02 0.36 6.33
N ALA A 227 31.60 1.55 6.55
CA ALA A 227 32.90 1.92 6.01
C ALA A 227 34.06 1.18 6.72
N PRO A 228 35.23 1.01 6.08
CA PRO A 228 36.41 0.41 6.72
C PRO A 228 36.77 1.12 8.03
N LYS A 229 36.98 0.34 9.10
CA LYS A 229 37.27 0.89 10.45
C LYS A 229 38.61 1.63 10.52
N THR A 230 39.54 1.34 9.61
CA THR A 230 40.87 1.96 9.51
C THR A 230 41.21 2.29 8.05
N GLY A 231 41.85 3.44 7.81
CA GLY A 231 42.21 3.93 6.47
C GLY A 231 41.42 5.16 6.02
N ASP A 232 41.79 5.72 4.87
CA ASP A 232 41.00 6.70 4.14
C ASP A 232 39.78 6.01 3.52
N PHE A 233 38.60 6.62 3.66
CA PHE A 233 37.38 6.11 3.05
C PHE A 233 36.77 7.19 2.17
N ASP A 234 36.34 6.80 0.98
CA ASP A 234 35.51 7.65 0.14
C ASP A 234 34.04 7.48 0.56
N LEU A 235 33.38 8.59 0.90
CA LEU A 235 31.94 8.62 1.12
C LEU A 235 31.18 8.19 -0.13
N GLY A 236 31.75 8.39 -1.33
CA GLY A 236 31.06 8.13 -2.60
C GLY A 236 29.83 9.04 -2.75
N TYR A 237 29.89 10.25 -2.19
CA TYR A 237 28.82 11.21 -2.31
C TYR A 237 28.82 11.78 -3.73
N HIS A 238 27.75 11.50 -4.46
CA HIS A 238 27.57 12.00 -5.81
C HIS A 238 26.29 12.82 -5.90
N ILE A 239 26.40 14.03 -6.47
CA ILE A 239 25.24 14.85 -6.78
C ILE A 239 24.38 14.14 -7.83
N ILE A 240 25.03 13.55 -8.84
CA ILE A 240 24.44 12.72 -9.88
C ILE A 240 25.21 11.40 -9.89
N GLY A 241 24.54 10.31 -9.57
CA GLY A 241 25.10 8.96 -9.65
C GLY A 241 25.06 8.43 -11.08
N HIS A 242 25.93 7.47 -11.36
CA HIS A 242 25.99 6.77 -12.65
C HIS A 242 25.71 5.26 -12.45
N PRO A 243 24.47 4.89 -12.07
CA PRO A 243 24.13 3.49 -11.86
C PRO A 243 24.03 2.72 -13.19
N THR A 244 24.18 1.40 -13.12
CA THR A 244 23.75 0.51 -14.20
C THR A 244 22.23 0.63 -14.40
N PHE A 245 21.72 0.23 -15.56
CA PHE A 245 20.28 0.25 -15.81
C PHE A 245 19.49 -0.53 -14.73
N ALA A 246 19.97 -1.72 -14.35
CA ALA A 246 19.35 -2.56 -13.33
C ALA A 246 19.34 -1.87 -11.95
N GLY A 247 20.47 -1.34 -11.50
CA GLY A 247 20.54 -0.62 -10.21
C GLY A 247 19.68 0.65 -10.20
N GLY A 248 19.69 1.41 -11.29
CA GLY A 248 18.91 2.64 -11.43
C GLY A 248 17.40 2.40 -11.41
N ILE A 249 16.90 1.41 -12.18
CA ILE A 249 15.47 1.11 -12.22
C ILE A 249 14.97 0.49 -10.90
N THR A 250 15.78 -0.35 -10.25
CA THR A 250 15.47 -0.91 -8.92
C THR A 250 15.42 0.18 -7.84
N ALA A 251 16.33 1.15 -7.87
CA ALA A 251 16.29 2.31 -6.97
C ALA A 251 15.04 3.18 -7.21
N ALA A 252 14.71 3.47 -8.47
CA ALA A 252 13.49 4.20 -8.82
C ALA A 252 12.22 3.47 -8.37
N LEU A 253 12.19 2.13 -8.50
CA LEU A 253 11.09 1.29 -8.02
C LEU A 253 10.94 1.32 -6.51
N ASN A 254 12.04 1.31 -5.75
CA ASN A 254 11.97 1.42 -4.30
C ASN A 254 11.32 2.74 -3.88
N ILE A 255 11.71 3.84 -4.52
CA ILE A 255 11.11 5.17 -4.28
C ILE A 255 9.62 5.17 -4.69
N PHE A 256 9.29 4.64 -5.87
CA PHE A 256 7.92 4.55 -6.36
C PHE A 256 7.02 3.74 -5.40
N SER A 257 7.47 2.53 -5.02
CA SER A 257 6.71 1.60 -4.17
C SER A 257 6.44 2.17 -2.78
N SER A 258 7.35 3.01 -2.30
CA SER A 258 7.28 3.65 -0.97
C SER A 258 6.05 4.55 -0.78
N SER A 259 5.37 4.95 -1.86
CA SER A 259 4.13 5.73 -1.83
C SER A 259 2.99 5.17 -2.70
N ALA A 260 3.19 4.01 -3.33
CA ALA A 260 2.25 3.43 -4.30
C ALA A 260 1.06 2.66 -3.67
N GLY A 261 0.92 2.66 -2.34
CA GLY A 261 -0.13 1.92 -1.63
C GLY A 261 -1.54 2.54 -1.70
N THR A 262 -1.79 3.50 -2.58
CA THR A 262 -3.08 4.21 -2.70
C THR A 262 -4.27 3.29 -2.93
N SER A 263 -4.04 2.11 -3.51
CA SER A 263 -5.01 1.03 -3.68
C SER A 263 -5.65 0.55 -2.36
N ALA A 264 -4.89 0.43 -1.27
CA ALA A 264 -5.44 0.05 0.05
C ALA A 264 -6.12 1.20 0.79
N MET A 265 -6.16 2.41 0.22
CA MET A 265 -6.90 3.50 0.85
C MET A 265 -8.41 3.32 0.68
N LEU A 266 -8.87 2.64 -0.38
CA LEU A 266 -10.30 2.51 -0.69
C LEU A 266 -11.12 1.77 0.38
N PRO A 267 -10.67 0.63 0.94
CA PRO A 267 -11.40 -0.02 2.03
C PRO A 267 -11.52 0.85 3.29
N VAL A 268 -10.53 1.72 3.54
CA VAL A 268 -10.60 2.68 4.65
C VAL A 268 -11.56 3.82 4.31
N ILE A 269 -11.60 4.28 3.05
CA ILE A 269 -12.56 5.30 2.59
C ILE A 269 -14.01 4.81 2.79
N SER A 270 -14.30 3.53 2.54
CA SER A 270 -15.63 2.96 2.83
C SER A 270 -15.99 2.93 4.33
N GLU A 271 -15.01 2.95 5.22
CA GLU A 271 -15.21 3.02 6.68
C GLU A 271 -15.23 4.46 7.22
N MET A 272 -15.01 5.46 6.37
CA MET A 272 -15.08 6.86 6.78
C MET A 272 -16.53 7.31 7.01
N ARG A 273 -16.73 8.09 8.08
CA ARG A 273 -18.03 8.72 8.37
C ARG A 273 -18.49 9.63 7.22
N ASN A 274 -17.56 10.37 6.62
CA ASN A 274 -17.80 11.15 5.41
C ASN A 274 -16.74 10.83 4.34
N PRO A 275 -17.07 10.02 3.32
CA PRO A 275 -16.15 9.65 2.26
C PRO A 275 -15.66 10.85 1.43
N LYS A 276 -16.41 11.96 1.37
CA LYS A 276 -16.00 13.16 0.60
C LYS A 276 -14.78 13.87 1.20
N ASP A 277 -14.52 13.69 2.50
CA ASP A 277 -13.37 14.28 3.18
C ASP A 277 -12.05 13.53 2.91
N TYR A 278 -12.06 12.42 2.14
CA TYR A 278 -10.87 11.61 1.91
C TYR A 278 -9.70 12.39 1.31
N LYS A 279 -9.96 13.38 0.44
CA LYS A 279 -8.93 14.20 -0.20
C LYS A 279 -8.09 14.95 0.85
N LYS A 280 -8.72 15.43 1.92
CA LYS A 280 -8.01 16.12 3.01
C LYS A 280 -7.04 15.17 3.72
N SER A 281 -7.49 13.95 3.98
CA SER A 281 -6.66 12.89 4.57
C SER A 281 -5.49 12.49 3.65
N LEU A 282 -5.75 12.38 2.34
CA LEU A 282 -4.74 12.06 1.34
C LEU A 282 -3.66 13.14 1.24
N TYR A 283 -4.04 14.42 1.11
CA TYR A 283 -3.08 15.52 0.99
C TYR A 283 -2.22 15.67 2.25
N LEU A 284 -2.83 15.55 3.44
CA LEU A 284 -2.09 15.60 4.70
C LEU A 284 -1.06 14.47 4.79
N CYS A 285 -1.49 13.24 4.47
CA CYS A 285 -0.63 12.06 4.49
C CYS A 285 0.52 12.20 3.48
N MET A 286 0.22 12.46 2.22
CA MET A 286 1.23 12.54 1.16
C MET A 286 2.17 13.73 1.33
N GLY A 287 1.67 14.87 1.81
CA GLY A 287 2.51 16.03 2.11
C GLY A 287 3.54 15.73 3.20
N PHE A 288 3.10 15.14 4.31
CA PHE A 288 3.99 14.73 5.39
C PHE A 288 5.00 13.66 4.93
N VAL A 289 4.54 12.63 4.22
CA VAL A 289 5.40 11.56 3.70
C VAL A 289 6.47 12.11 2.78
N THR A 290 6.08 12.97 1.83
CA THR A 290 7.02 13.55 0.87
C THR A 290 8.10 14.37 1.59
N ALA A 291 7.69 15.21 2.55
CA ALA A 291 8.63 16.00 3.34
C ALA A 291 9.57 15.11 4.16
N ALA A 292 9.05 14.08 4.84
CA ALA A 292 9.85 13.18 5.67
C ALA A 292 10.81 12.33 4.82
N TYR A 293 10.35 11.76 3.71
CA TYR A 293 11.18 10.97 2.80
C TYR A 293 12.32 11.79 2.21
N LEU A 294 12.02 13.02 1.76
CA LEU A 294 13.02 13.91 1.21
C LEU A 294 14.05 14.32 2.27
N ALA A 295 13.60 14.78 3.44
CA ALA A 295 14.48 15.26 4.51
C ALA A 295 15.36 14.14 5.07
N PHE A 296 14.76 13.00 5.45
CA PHE A 296 15.51 11.90 6.08
C PHE A 296 16.48 11.26 5.10
N SER A 297 16.09 11.06 3.84
CA SER A 297 16.96 10.40 2.86
C SER A 297 18.11 11.30 2.43
N LEU A 298 17.90 12.61 2.29
CA LEU A 298 18.99 13.55 2.01
C LEU A 298 20.01 13.60 3.14
N VAL A 299 19.57 13.65 4.40
CA VAL A 299 20.49 13.66 5.54
C VAL A 299 21.24 12.34 5.63
N VAL A 300 20.56 11.19 5.58
CA VAL A 300 21.24 9.89 5.64
C VAL A 300 22.22 9.72 4.49
N TYR A 301 21.87 10.16 3.28
CA TYR A 301 22.77 10.09 2.14
C TYR A 301 23.97 11.05 2.23
N ALA A 302 23.79 12.26 2.75
CA ALA A 302 24.88 13.21 2.93
C ALA A 302 25.96 12.70 3.89
N TYR A 303 25.57 11.96 4.94
CA TYR A 303 26.50 11.49 5.97
C TYR A 303 26.96 10.04 5.79
N CYS A 304 26.18 9.18 5.13
CA CYS A 304 26.57 7.78 4.90
C CYS A 304 27.06 7.49 3.48
N GLY A 305 26.65 8.28 2.49
CA GLY A 305 27.01 8.09 1.08
C GLY A 305 26.69 6.68 0.57
N GLN A 306 27.69 5.98 0.01
CA GLN A 306 27.55 4.61 -0.49
C GLN A 306 27.41 3.54 0.61
N TRP A 307 27.69 3.88 1.87
CA TRP A 307 27.77 2.95 3.00
C TRP A 307 26.45 2.80 3.77
N ILE A 308 25.32 3.07 3.13
CA ILE A 308 23.99 2.94 3.72
C ILE A 308 23.63 1.46 3.83
N ALA A 309 23.19 1.04 5.03
CA ALA A 309 22.66 -0.30 5.22
C ALA A 309 21.23 -0.41 4.67
N SER A 310 20.83 -1.59 4.20
CA SER A 310 19.43 -1.90 3.92
C SER A 310 18.94 -3.00 4.88
N PRO A 311 17.93 -2.75 5.72
CA PRO A 311 17.18 -1.50 5.93
C PRO A 311 18.02 -0.35 6.54
N SER A 312 17.66 0.90 6.24
CA SER A 312 18.43 2.10 6.62
C SER A 312 18.69 2.28 8.11
N LEU A 313 17.88 1.66 9.00
CA LEU A 313 18.09 1.68 10.46
C LEU A 313 19.47 1.15 10.88
N GLY A 314 20.09 0.30 10.04
CA GLY A 314 21.42 -0.26 10.31
C GLY A 314 22.58 0.73 10.17
N SER A 315 22.35 1.93 9.65
CA SER A 315 23.43 2.82 9.17
C SER A 315 24.14 3.61 10.27
N ALA A 316 23.50 3.84 11.43
CA ALA A 316 23.97 4.74 12.48
C ALA A 316 25.00 4.15 13.47
N GLY A 317 25.62 3.01 13.16
CA GLY A 317 26.63 2.36 14.02
C GLY A 317 26.03 1.40 15.05
N PRO A 318 26.84 0.52 15.68
CA PRO A 318 26.32 -0.61 16.46
C PRO A 318 25.40 -0.23 17.62
N LEU A 319 25.75 0.82 18.39
CA LEU A 319 24.96 1.25 19.54
C LEU A 319 23.62 1.89 19.10
N ILE A 320 23.68 2.86 18.19
CA ILE A 320 22.47 3.57 17.72
C ILE A 320 21.57 2.61 16.94
N LYS A 321 22.15 1.71 16.14
CA LYS A 321 21.43 0.62 15.47
C LYS A 321 20.60 -0.20 16.46
N LYS A 322 21.18 -0.65 17.57
CA LYS A 322 20.43 -1.40 18.61
C LYS A 322 19.31 -0.57 19.23
N ILE A 323 19.58 0.70 19.56
CA ILE A 323 18.57 1.61 20.12
C ILE A 323 17.41 1.82 19.12
N ALA A 324 17.74 2.11 17.86
CA ALA A 324 16.76 2.37 16.81
C ALA A 324 15.93 1.12 16.50
N TYR A 325 16.54 -0.05 16.34
CA TYR A 325 15.80 -1.29 16.12
C TYR A 325 14.98 -1.70 17.35
N GLY A 326 15.47 -1.43 18.57
CA GLY A 326 14.72 -1.68 19.81
C GLY A 326 13.45 -0.84 19.91
N ILE A 327 13.57 0.47 19.70
CA ILE A 327 12.43 1.40 19.73
C ILE A 327 11.49 1.14 18.54
N GLY A 328 12.06 0.83 17.37
CA GLY A 328 11.34 0.59 16.12
C GLY A 328 10.65 -0.77 16.03
N LEU A 329 10.98 -1.73 16.92
CA LEU A 329 10.53 -3.12 16.83
C LEU A 329 9.00 -3.25 16.76
N ILE A 330 8.30 -2.49 17.60
CA ILE A 330 6.83 -2.50 17.63
C ILE A 330 6.28 -2.07 16.26
N GLY A 331 6.76 -0.95 15.71
CA GLY A 331 6.28 -0.48 14.43
C GLY A 331 6.71 -1.35 13.25
N LEU A 332 7.87 -2.01 13.34
CA LEU A 332 8.33 -2.99 12.36
C LEU A 332 7.43 -4.24 12.34
N ILE A 333 7.00 -4.77 13.50
CA ILE A 333 6.12 -5.95 13.59
C ILE A 333 4.66 -5.60 13.20
N VAL A 334 4.18 -4.41 13.57
CA VAL A 334 2.80 -3.97 13.23
C VAL A 334 2.63 -3.80 11.72
N THR A 335 3.69 -3.47 10.98
CA THR A 335 3.63 -3.25 9.52
C THR A 335 3.22 -4.50 8.71
N PRO A 336 3.92 -5.65 8.79
CA PRO A 336 3.51 -6.87 8.11
C PRO A 336 2.17 -7.40 8.60
N CYS A 337 1.81 -7.17 9.88
CA CYS A 337 0.47 -7.46 10.39
C CYS A 337 -0.62 -6.70 9.61
N LEU A 338 -0.45 -5.41 9.40
CA LEU A 338 -1.39 -4.58 8.64
C LEU A 338 -1.49 -5.03 7.17
N TYR A 339 -0.37 -5.31 6.52
CA TYR A 339 -0.37 -5.78 5.14
C TYR A 339 -1.07 -7.13 4.98
N THR A 340 -0.75 -8.10 5.84
CA THR A 340 -1.44 -9.40 5.88
C THR A 340 -2.93 -9.23 6.15
N HIS A 341 -3.32 -8.36 7.08
CA HIS A 341 -4.72 -8.10 7.39
C HIS A 341 -5.48 -7.50 6.19
N VAL A 342 -4.89 -6.54 5.48
CA VAL A 342 -5.50 -5.93 4.28
C VAL A 342 -5.70 -6.98 3.18
N ALA A 343 -4.68 -7.81 2.92
CA ALA A 343 -4.79 -8.91 1.95
C ALA A 343 -5.84 -9.95 2.37
N ALA A 344 -5.84 -10.35 3.65
CA ALA A 344 -6.79 -11.32 4.19
C ALA A 344 -8.23 -10.82 4.12
N LYS A 345 -8.47 -9.54 4.45
CA LYS A 345 -9.78 -8.91 4.35
C LYS A 345 -10.27 -8.87 2.91
N TYR A 346 -9.41 -8.55 1.95
CA TYR A 346 -9.76 -8.57 0.54
C TYR A 346 -10.21 -9.99 0.10
N CYS A 347 -9.41 -11.02 0.39
CA CYS A 347 -9.76 -12.41 0.08
C CYS A 347 -11.04 -12.85 0.78
N PHE A 348 -11.20 -12.52 2.06
CA PHE A 348 -12.38 -12.85 2.86
C PHE A 348 -13.66 -12.24 2.27
N VAL A 349 -13.65 -10.93 1.98
CA VAL A 349 -14.79 -10.24 1.37
C VAL A 349 -15.07 -10.81 -0.03
N ARG A 350 -14.04 -11.16 -0.81
CA ARG A 350 -14.23 -11.75 -2.14
C ARG A 350 -14.87 -13.13 -2.09
N ILE A 351 -14.50 -13.99 -1.14
CA ILE A 351 -15.02 -15.34 -0.98
C ILE A 351 -16.47 -15.31 -0.45
N LEU A 352 -16.76 -14.45 0.54
CA LEU A 352 -18.06 -14.41 1.21
C LEU A 352 -19.04 -13.33 0.69
N ARG A 353 -18.72 -12.61 -0.38
CA ARG A 353 -19.44 -11.39 -0.84
C ARG A 353 -20.96 -11.53 -1.00
N ASN A 354 -21.46 -12.74 -1.27
CA ASN A 354 -22.88 -13.02 -1.49
C ASN A 354 -23.45 -14.02 -0.47
N SER A 355 -22.78 -14.21 0.66
CA SER A 355 -23.16 -15.20 1.68
C SER A 355 -23.63 -14.52 2.97
N GLN A 356 -24.65 -15.11 3.61
CA GLN A 356 -25.08 -14.71 4.97
C GLN A 356 -23.96 -14.86 6.01
N HIS A 357 -22.94 -15.67 5.72
CA HIS A 357 -21.78 -15.88 6.58
C HIS A 357 -20.84 -14.66 6.64
N LEU A 358 -20.98 -13.67 5.75
CA LEU A 358 -20.12 -12.48 5.77
C LEU A 358 -20.29 -11.67 7.06
N GLN A 359 -21.53 -11.51 7.52
CA GLN A 359 -21.88 -10.70 8.69
C GLN A 359 -22.30 -11.53 9.92
N ARG A 360 -22.77 -12.78 9.74
CA ARG A 360 -23.12 -13.67 10.86
C ARG A 360 -21.91 -14.43 11.39
N SER A 361 -21.78 -14.49 12.72
CA SER A 361 -20.75 -15.25 13.43
C SER A 361 -20.97 -16.77 13.29
N THR A 362 -20.57 -17.32 12.15
CA THR A 362 -20.68 -18.75 11.83
C THR A 362 -19.31 -19.42 11.81
N PHE A 363 -19.25 -20.75 11.91
CA PHE A 363 -17.98 -21.47 11.80
C PHE A 363 -17.30 -21.21 10.46
N VAL A 364 -18.06 -21.14 9.35
CA VAL A 364 -17.54 -20.81 8.01
C VAL A 364 -16.89 -19.42 7.98
N HIS A 365 -17.48 -18.44 8.66
CA HIS A 365 -16.87 -17.11 8.82
C HIS A 365 -15.51 -17.20 9.53
N PHE A 366 -15.45 -17.90 10.67
CA PHE A 366 -14.22 -18.04 11.46
C PHE A 366 -13.14 -18.82 10.69
N ALA A 367 -13.50 -19.97 10.12
CA ALA A 367 -12.59 -20.84 9.37
C ALA A 367 -12.03 -20.13 8.14
N THR A 368 -12.86 -19.40 7.38
CA THR A 368 -12.39 -18.68 6.19
C THR A 368 -11.50 -17.51 6.56
N TRP A 369 -11.85 -16.75 7.61
CA TRP A 369 -11.02 -15.63 8.08
C TRP A 369 -9.65 -16.10 8.57
N LEU A 370 -9.62 -17.07 9.48
CA LEU A 370 -8.37 -17.60 10.04
C LEU A 370 -7.56 -18.32 8.96
N GLY A 371 -8.22 -19.09 8.08
CA GLY A 371 -7.59 -19.76 6.96
C GLY A 371 -6.91 -18.79 5.99
N CYS A 372 -7.59 -17.71 5.59
CA CYS A 372 -6.98 -16.67 4.75
C CYS A 372 -5.75 -16.06 5.42
N THR A 373 -5.86 -15.72 6.71
CA THR A 373 -4.76 -15.07 7.45
C THR A 373 -3.55 -15.99 7.57
N LEU A 374 -3.75 -17.27 7.91
CA LEU A 374 -2.68 -18.25 8.05
C LEU A 374 -2.00 -18.55 6.72
N VAL A 375 -2.77 -18.77 5.65
CA VAL A 375 -2.23 -19.06 4.31
C VAL A 375 -1.42 -17.87 3.79
N LEU A 376 -1.95 -16.65 3.91
CA LEU A 376 -1.25 -15.45 3.44
C LEU A 376 0.02 -15.17 4.26
N SER A 377 -0.01 -15.42 5.57
CA SER A 377 1.18 -15.31 6.43
C SER A 377 2.25 -16.33 6.06
N ALA A 378 1.87 -17.58 5.77
CA ALA A 378 2.79 -18.62 5.32
C ALA A 378 3.42 -18.28 3.96
N LEU A 379 2.64 -17.77 3.01
CA LEU A 379 3.15 -17.30 1.73
C LEU A 379 4.13 -16.12 1.89
N ALA A 380 3.84 -15.18 2.79
CA ALA A 380 4.73 -14.07 3.09
C ALA A 380 6.07 -14.56 3.67
N LEU A 381 6.06 -15.57 4.55
CA LEU A 381 7.29 -16.19 5.07
C LEU A 381 8.10 -16.86 3.96
N ILE A 382 7.46 -17.61 3.05
CA ILE A 382 8.15 -18.26 1.93
C ILE A 382 8.83 -17.21 1.05
N LEU A 383 8.15 -16.10 0.73
CA LEU A 383 8.72 -15.01 -0.04
C LEU A 383 9.87 -14.31 0.69
N ALA A 384 9.72 -14.07 2.00
CA ALA A 384 10.77 -13.48 2.82
C ALA A 384 12.04 -14.36 2.86
N ALA A 385 11.86 -15.69 2.85
CA ALA A 385 12.95 -16.66 2.83
C ALA A 385 13.59 -16.82 1.44
N ALA A 386 12.80 -16.65 0.39
CA ALA A 386 13.22 -16.80 -0.99
C ALA A 386 13.99 -15.59 -1.53
N ILE A 387 13.70 -14.37 -1.05
CA ILE A 387 14.41 -13.15 -1.44
C ILE A 387 14.72 -12.35 -0.16
N PRO A 388 15.75 -12.75 0.61
CA PRO A 388 16.05 -12.15 1.92
C PRO A 388 16.77 -10.79 1.80
N ILE A 389 16.53 -10.03 0.73
CA ILE A 389 17.01 -8.65 0.54
C ILE A 389 15.82 -7.71 0.55
N PHE A 390 15.81 -6.82 1.53
CA PHE A 390 14.74 -5.85 1.76
C PHE A 390 14.47 -4.94 0.55
N ASP A 391 15.51 -4.41 -0.07
CA ASP A 391 15.38 -3.51 -1.22
C ASP A 391 14.83 -4.23 -2.47
N TYR A 392 15.22 -5.48 -2.70
CA TYR A 392 14.80 -6.20 -3.91
C TYR A 392 13.36 -6.70 -3.80
N ILE A 393 12.92 -7.12 -2.62
CA ILE A 393 11.53 -7.54 -2.43
C ILE A 393 10.56 -6.35 -2.55
N ILE A 394 10.96 -5.14 -2.12
CA ILE A 394 10.16 -3.92 -2.29
C ILE A 394 10.12 -3.52 -3.76
N ALA A 395 11.25 -3.52 -4.46
CA ALA A 395 11.30 -3.22 -5.90
C ALA A 395 10.47 -4.24 -6.72
N LEU A 396 10.45 -5.51 -6.30
CA LEU A 396 9.63 -6.55 -6.92
C LEU A 396 8.14 -6.28 -6.72
N ALA A 397 7.71 -5.93 -5.50
CA ALA A 397 6.33 -5.49 -5.24
C ALA A 397 5.96 -4.28 -6.11
N GLY A 398 6.89 -3.33 -6.23
CA GLY A 398 6.80 -2.15 -7.07
C GLY A 398 6.51 -2.44 -8.52
N SER A 399 7.35 -3.28 -9.13
CA SER A 399 7.31 -3.54 -10.57
C SER A 399 6.16 -4.45 -10.96
N VAL A 400 6.04 -5.59 -10.27
CA VAL A 400 5.05 -6.61 -10.63
C VAL A 400 3.65 -6.18 -10.24
N CYS A 401 3.47 -5.56 -9.06
CA CYS A 401 2.14 -5.31 -8.51
C CYS A 401 1.75 -3.83 -8.48
N PHE A 402 2.57 -2.96 -7.91
CA PHE A 402 2.18 -1.55 -7.76
C PHE A 402 2.20 -0.77 -9.07
N ALA A 403 3.08 -1.07 -10.02
CA ALA A 403 3.09 -0.36 -11.30
C ALA A 403 1.77 -0.58 -12.08
N PRO A 404 1.23 -1.81 -12.21
CA PRO A 404 -0.10 -1.97 -12.80
C PRO A 404 -1.23 -1.42 -11.93
N LEU A 405 -1.16 -1.57 -10.60
CA LEU A 405 -2.24 -1.14 -9.68
C LEU A 405 -2.32 0.38 -9.47
N ALA A 406 -1.18 1.07 -9.45
CA ALA A 406 -1.08 2.48 -9.08
C ALA A 406 -0.81 3.40 -10.29
N LEU A 407 -0.32 2.89 -11.42
CA LEU A 407 -0.11 3.68 -12.64
C LEU A 407 -1.10 3.26 -13.74
N MET A 408 -1.07 1.99 -14.15
CA MET A 408 -1.86 1.54 -15.31
C MET A 408 -3.37 1.58 -15.03
N LEU A 409 -3.81 1.05 -13.88
CA LEU A 409 -5.23 0.99 -13.55
C LEU A 409 -5.86 2.39 -13.36
N PRO A 410 -5.27 3.32 -12.59
CA PRO A 410 -5.80 4.69 -12.49
C PRO A 410 -5.81 5.42 -13.83
N ALA A 411 -4.78 5.22 -14.67
CA ALA A 411 -4.77 5.76 -16.03
C ALA A 411 -5.95 5.24 -16.86
N ALA A 412 -6.19 3.92 -16.81
CA ALA A 412 -7.29 3.29 -17.53
C ALA A 412 -8.66 3.75 -17.01
N LEU A 413 -8.84 3.88 -15.69
CA LEU A 413 -10.05 4.40 -15.05
C LEU A 413 -10.37 5.81 -15.52
N TRP A 414 -9.37 6.70 -15.52
CA TRP A 414 -9.57 8.07 -15.97
C TRP A 414 -9.89 8.14 -17.48
N MET A 415 -9.17 7.36 -18.30
CA MET A 415 -9.42 7.31 -19.75
C MET A 415 -10.79 6.72 -20.12
N TYR A 416 -11.34 5.82 -19.30
CA TYR A 416 -12.67 5.26 -19.48
C TYR A 416 -13.74 6.33 -19.30
N ASP A 417 -13.68 7.08 -18.20
CA ASP A 417 -14.68 8.10 -17.88
C ASP A 417 -14.64 9.31 -18.82
N PHE A 418 -13.44 9.68 -19.25
CA PHE A 418 -13.21 10.83 -20.12
C PHE A 418 -12.86 10.41 -21.55
N ALA A 419 -13.40 9.29 -22.04
CA ALA A 419 -13.11 8.77 -23.38
C ALA A 419 -13.39 9.79 -24.50
N GLY A 420 -14.39 10.67 -24.32
CA GLY A 420 -14.71 11.77 -25.24
C GLY A 420 -13.64 12.86 -25.36
N TYR A 421 -12.66 12.91 -24.45
CA TYR A 421 -11.60 13.93 -24.47
C TYR A 421 -10.57 13.67 -25.59
N ARG A 422 -10.62 12.51 -26.26
CA ARG A 422 -9.83 12.20 -27.46
C ARG A 422 -10.08 13.16 -28.62
N THR A 423 -11.32 13.63 -28.77
CA THR A 423 -11.75 14.52 -29.86
C THR A 423 -12.02 15.95 -29.38
N GLY A 424 -11.77 16.23 -28.10
CA GLY A 424 -12.04 17.51 -27.46
C GLY A 424 -11.04 18.62 -27.78
N THR A 425 -11.02 19.64 -26.94
CA THR A 425 -10.09 20.79 -27.03
C THR A 425 -8.63 20.33 -26.87
N ILE A 426 -7.67 21.18 -27.28
CA ILE A 426 -6.22 20.87 -27.18
C ILE A 426 -5.84 20.46 -25.75
N LEU A 427 -6.43 21.10 -24.75
CA LEU A 427 -6.17 20.82 -23.33
C LEU A 427 -6.75 19.46 -22.89
N GLN A 428 -7.93 19.10 -23.40
CA GLN A 428 -8.55 17.79 -23.16
C GLN A 428 -7.77 16.66 -23.84
N LYS A 429 -7.31 16.87 -25.07
CA LYS A 429 -6.42 15.95 -25.78
C LYS A 429 -5.09 15.77 -25.04
N GLY A 430 -4.49 16.88 -24.59
CA GLY A 430 -3.27 16.86 -23.78
C GLY A 430 -3.44 16.02 -22.50
N ALA A 431 -4.55 16.21 -21.78
CA ALA A 431 -4.86 15.41 -20.60
C ALA A 431 -5.02 13.91 -20.94
N PHE A 432 -5.71 13.57 -22.03
CA PHE A 432 -5.86 12.19 -22.47
C PHE A 432 -4.50 11.53 -22.80
N TYR A 433 -3.64 12.20 -23.57
CA TYR A 433 -2.32 11.67 -23.90
C TYR A 433 -1.38 11.62 -22.69
N ALA A 434 -1.51 12.51 -21.72
CA ALA A 434 -0.76 12.43 -20.46
C ALA A 434 -1.13 11.17 -19.65
N HIS A 435 -2.41 10.80 -19.60
CA HIS A 435 -2.84 9.55 -18.96
C HIS A 435 -2.43 8.31 -19.77
N ALA A 436 -2.43 8.40 -21.10
CA ALA A 436 -1.87 7.33 -21.93
C ALA A 436 -0.35 7.16 -21.68
N LEU A 437 0.40 8.26 -21.52
CA LEU A 437 1.81 8.21 -21.14
C LEU A 437 1.99 7.59 -19.75
N MET A 438 1.13 7.91 -18.78
CA MET A 438 1.15 7.28 -17.45
C MET A 438 0.91 5.76 -17.54
N PHE A 439 0.04 5.32 -18.44
CA PHE A 439 -0.18 3.89 -18.71
C PHE A 439 1.08 3.22 -19.29
N VAL A 440 1.72 3.86 -20.28
CA VAL A 440 2.97 3.38 -20.89
C VAL A 440 4.12 3.37 -19.87
N LEU A 441 4.20 4.38 -19.01
CA LEU A 441 5.16 4.42 -17.90
C LEU A 441 4.92 3.25 -16.94
N GLY A 442 3.66 2.90 -16.66
CA GLY A 442 3.31 1.70 -15.90
C GLY A 442 3.85 0.43 -16.55
N ILE A 443 3.67 0.25 -17.87
CA ILE A 443 4.24 -0.89 -18.61
C ILE A 443 5.77 -0.91 -18.51
N PHE A 444 6.43 0.24 -18.69
CA PHE A 444 7.87 0.36 -18.58
C PHE A 444 8.37 -0.03 -17.17
N MET A 445 7.71 0.46 -16.12
CA MET A 445 8.03 0.15 -14.74
C MET A 445 7.77 -1.32 -14.40
N THR A 446 6.75 -1.95 -15.00
CA THR A 446 6.53 -3.38 -14.85
C THR A 446 7.59 -4.19 -15.59
N VAL A 447 7.78 -4.00 -16.89
CA VAL A 447 8.70 -4.82 -17.70
C VAL A 447 10.16 -4.52 -17.36
N GLY A 448 10.57 -3.26 -17.49
CA GLY A 448 11.95 -2.84 -17.23
C GLY A 448 12.32 -2.97 -15.76
N GLY A 449 11.36 -2.70 -14.87
CA GLY A 449 11.55 -2.83 -13.44
C GLY A 449 11.63 -4.27 -12.95
N THR A 450 10.78 -5.17 -13.46
CA THR A 450 10.89 -6.60 -13.14
C THR A 450 12.20 -7.16 -13.70
N TYR A 451 12.59 -6.81 -14.93
CA TYR A 451 13.89 -7.20 -15.47
C TYR A 451 15.05 -6.73 -14.57
N GLY A 452 15.12 -5.44 -14.23
CA GLY A 452 16.20 -4.89 -13.41
C GLY A 452 16.26 -5.49 -12.01
N THR A 453 15.10 -5.72 -11.40
CA THR A 453 15.02 -6.33 -10.06
C THR A 453 15.42 -7.80 -10.10
N VAL A 454 14.95 -8.58 -11.08
CA VAL A 454 15.32 -10.00 -11.24
C VAL A 454 16.81 -10.13 -11.56
N ALA A 455 17.35 -9.30 -12.45
CA ALA A 455 18.79 -9.29 -12.75
C ALA A 455 19.61 -9.00 -11.49
N SER A 456 19.21 -7.99 -10.70
CA SER A 456 19.88 -7.65 -9.43
C SER A 456 19.81 -8.79 -8.41
N ILE A 457 18.68 -9.51 -8.34
CA ILE A 457 18.52 -10.69 -7.48
C ILE A 457 19.47 -11.80 -7.95
N VAL A 458 19.50 -12.11 -9.24
CA VAL A 458 20.36 -13.15 -9.81
C VAL A 458 21.84 -12.83 -9.56
N ASP A 459 22.25 -11.59 -9.80
CA ASP A 459 23.62 -11.13 -9.56
C ASP A 459 23.99 -11.24 -8.07
N ALA A 460 23.08 -10.88 -7.16
CA ALA A 460 23.33 -10.98 -5.73
C ALA A 460 23.47 -12.45 -5.24
N TYR A 461 22.76 -13.39 -5.86
CA TYR A 461 22.95 -14.83 -5.62
C TYR A 461 24.27 -15.34 -6.24
N ALA A 462 24.60 -14.90 -7.46
CA ALA A 462 25.82 -15.34 -8.15
C ALA A 462 27.10 -14.83 -7.45
N GLN A 463 27.06 -13.61 -6.91
CA GLN A 463 28.18 -13.01 -6.18
C GLN A 463 28.30 -13.50 -4.73
N GLY A 464 27.34 -14.32 -4.25
CA GLY A 464 27.31 -14.79 -2.86
C GLY A 464 27.01 -13.70 -1.83
N THR A 465 26.52 -12.53 -2.27
CA THR A 465 26.08 -11.44 -1.39
C THR A 465 24.84 -11.86 -0.59
N VAL A 466 24.05 -12.76 -1.15
CA VAL A 466 23.05 -13.58 -0.45
C VAL A 466 23.57 -15.01 -0.41
N GLY A 467 23.45 -15.70 0.73
CA GLY A 467 23.82 -17.11 0.82
C GLY A 467 22.99 -18.01 -0.10
N SER A 468 22.01 -18.73 0.46
CA SER A 468 21.02 -19.50 -0.30
C SER A 468 19.60 -19.03 0.02
N ALA A 469 18.61 -19.46 -0.77
CA ALA A 469 17.22 -19.42 -0.31
C ALA A 469 17.13 -20.13 1.05
N PHE A 470 16.34 -19.59 1.99
CA PHE A 470 16.24 -20.09 3.36
C PHE A 470 17.56 -20.06 4.15
N SER A 471 18.49 -19.17 3.80
CA SER A 471 19.76 -19.04 4.51
C SER A 471 19.58 -18.57 5.96
N CYS A 472 20.45 -19.09 6.83
CA CYS A 472 20.57 -18.63 8.21
C CYS A 472 21.38 -17.36 8.39
N ALA A 473 21.96 -16.78 7.33
CA ALA A 473 22.86 -15.62 7.41
C ALA A 473 22.22 -14.39 8.10
N ASP A 474 23.05 -13.61 8.80
CA ASP A 474 22.64 -12.35 9.43
C ASP A 474 22.25 -11.32 8.36
N ASN A 475 21.01 -10.82 8.44
CA ASN A 475 20.49 -9.79 7.54
C ASN A 475 20.48 -8.39 8.18
N SER A 476 21.06 -8.24 9.37
CA SER A 476 21.18 -6.96 10.06
C SER A 476 22.55 -6.30 9.86
N GLY A 477 23.57 -7.06 9.42
CA GLY A 477 24.95 -6.61 9.33
C GLY A 477 25.61 -6.38 10.69
N SER A 478 25.20 -7.13 11.72
CA SER A 478 25.82 -7.12 13.06
C SER A 478 27.04 -8.04 13.11
N VAL A 479 26.97 -9.18 12.44
CA VAL A 479 28.04 -10.17 12.34
C VAL A 479 28.41 -10.30 10.86
N LYS A 480 29.70 -10.17 10.54
CA LYS A 480 30.23 -10.33 9.18
C LYS A 480 30.58 -11.79 8.92
#